data_AF-A0A929CA95-F1
#
_entry.id   AF-A0A929CA95-F1
#
_cell.length_a   1.000
_cell.length_b   1.000
_cell.length_c   1.000
_cell.angle_alpha   90.00
_cell.angle_beta   90.00
_cell.angle_gamma   90.00
#
_symmetry.space_group_name_H-M   'P 1'
#
loop_
_entity.id
_entity.type
_entity.pdbx_description
1 polymer ?
#
loop_
_entity_poly.entity_id
_entity_poly.type
_entity_poly.pdbx_seq_one_letter_code
_entity_poly.pdbx_strand_id
1 'polypeptide(L)' 'MTEISEEIDKLKTLATNKQLFYWERENAIRALGDIANRKAALALLDIANDRELFYWERELALSKAREILSAEKI' A
#
# COMPACT_ATOMS: atom_id res chain seq x y z
N MET A 1 14.61 -8.60 11.89
CA MET A 1 13.77 -7.91 10.89
C MET A 1 14.67 -7.53 9.72
N THR A 2 14.27 -7.82 8.49
CA THR A 2 14.99 -7.34 7.30
C THR A 2 14.60 -5.89 7.03
N GLU A 3 15.49 -5.07 6.47
CA GLU A 3 15.24 -3.63 6.22
C GLU A 3 13.97 -3.38 5.39
N ILE A 4 13.73 -4.20 4.35
CA ILE A 4 12.52 -4.17 3.52
C ILE A 4 11.23 -4.34 4.34
N SER A 5 11.28 -5.15 5.41
CA SER A 5 10.12 -5.33 6.29
C SER A 5 9.77 -4.02 7.00
N GLU A 6 10.77 -3.27 7.47
CA GLU A 6 10.58 -2.00 8.17
C GLU A 6 10.13 -0.89 7.22
N GLU A 7 10.65 -0.85 6.00
CA GLU A 7 10.23 0.10 4.95
C GLU A 7 8.74 -0.05 4.63
N ILE A 8 8.26 -1.28 4.46
CA ILE A 8 6.84 -1.56 4.21
C ILE A 8 5.96 -1.07 5.37
N ASP A 9 6.39 -1.30 6.62
CA ASP A 9 5.62 -0.92 7.80
C ASP A 9 5.55 0.63 7.94
N LYS A 10 6.65 1.33 7.64
CA LYS A 10 6.69 2.81 7.60
C LYS A 10 5.80 3.38 6.49
N LEU A 11 5.86 2.82 5.28
CA LEU A 11 5.02 3.26 4.16
C LEU A 11 3.53 3.00 4.44
N LYS A 12 3.18 1.86 5.03
CA LYS A 12 1.80 1.58 5.46
C LYS A 12 1.32 2.58 6.50
N THR A 13 2.18 2.95 7.45
CA THR A 13 1.89 3.99 8.45
C THR A 13 1.60 5.34 7.79
N LEU A 14 2.39 5.74 6.79
CA LEU A 14 2.14 6.97 6.02
C LEU A 14 0.83 6.90 5.23
N ALA A 15 0.59 5.77 4.53
CA ALA A 15 -0.61 5.56 3.72
C ALA A 15 -1.93 5.57 4.51
N THR A 16 -1.87 5.36 5.83
CA THR A 16 -3.05 5.34 6.73
C THR A 16 -3.09 6.54 7.68
N ASN A 17 -2.14 7.47 7.58
CA ASN A 17 -2.09 8.65 8.45
C ASN A 17 -3.10 9.72 7.99
N LYS A 18 -4.24 9.78 8.65
CA LYS A 18 -5.33 10.72 8.36
C LYS A 18 -5.00 12.19 8.63
N GLN A 19 -3.86 12.49 9.27
CA GLN A 19 -3.36 13.86 9.43
C GLN A 19 -2.62 14.36 8.18
N LEU A 20 -2.22 13.46 7.27
CA LEU A 20 -1.63 13.82 5.99
C LEU A 20 -2.71 14.16 4.97
N PHE A 21 -2.32 14.92 3.95
CA PHE A 21 -3.15 15.13 2.79
C PHE A 21 -3.29 13.84 1.97
N TYR A 22 -4.40 13.71 1.23
CA TYR A 22 -4.68 12.49 0.46
C TYR A 22 -3.56 12.18 -0.55
N TRP A 23 -2.97 13.20 -1.20
CA TRP A 23 -1.90 12.96 -2.18
C TRP A 23 -0.61 12.40 -1.54
N GLU A 24 -0.33 12.73 -0.28
CA GLU A 24 0.82 12.18 0.44
C GLU A 24 0.61 10.69 0.75
N ARG A 25 -0.61 10.34 1.15
CA ARG A 25 -1.00 8.93 1.37
C ARG A 25 -0.97 8.14 0.07
N GLU A 26 -1.47 8.71 -1.03
CA GLU A 26 -1.39 8.05 -2.33
C GLU A 26 0.06 7.83 -2.79
N ASN A 27 0.98 8.74 -2.50
CA ASN A 27 2.41 8.54 -2.79
C ASN A 27 2.98 7.35 -2.00
N ALA A 28 2.60 7.20 -0.73
CA ALA A 28 2.99 6.04 0.07
C ALA A 28 2.39 4.72 -0.48
N ILE A 29 1.14 4.76 -0.97
CA ILE A 29 0.50 3.61 -1.64
C ILE A 29 1.26 3.23 -2.92
N ARG A 30 1.68 4.21 -3.73
CA ARG A 30 2.47 3.95 -4.95
C ARG A 30 3.84 3.34 -4.62
N ALA A 31 4.53 3.87 -3.62
CA ALA A 31 5.81 3.32 -3.16
C ALA A 31 5.69 1.88 -2.64
N LEU A 32 4.59 1.54 -1.93
CA LEU A 32 4.29 0.14 -1.59
C LEU A 32 4.12 -0.73 -2.84
N GLY A 33 3.45 -0.21 -3.87
CA GLY A 33 3.33 -0.89 -5.17
C GLY A 33 4.69 -1.18 -5.82
N ASP A 34 5.61 -0.22 -5.77
CA ASP A 34 6.93 -0.31 -6.41
C ASP A 34 7.87 -1.32 -5.73
N ILE A 35 7.65 -1.63 -4.44
CA ILE A 35 8.38 -2.70 -3.73
C ILE A 35 8.08 -4.09 -4.31
N ALA A 36 6.91 -4.26 -4.93
CA ALA A 36 6.56 -5.40 -5.78
C ALA A 36 6.80 -6.80 -5.18
N ASN A 37 6.54 -6.97 -3.88
CA ASN A 37 6.63 -8.27 -3.21
C ASN A 37 5.36 -8.62 -2.42
N ARG A 38 5.23 -9.89 -2.04
CA ARG A 38 4.08 -10.40 -1.28
C ARG A 38 3.75 -9.61 -0.02
N LYS A 39 4.74 -9.17 0.75
CA LYS A 39 4.49 -8.41 1.99
C LYS A 39 3.89 -7.03 1.67
N ALA A 40 4.38 -6.36 0.62
CA ALA A 40 3.81 -5.11 0.16
C ALA A 40 2.38 -5.29 -0.36
N ALA A 41 2.10 -6.38 -1.09
CA ALA A 41 0.74 -6.72 -1.52
C ALA A 41 -0.23 -6.89 -0.33
N LEU A 42 0.20 -7.56 0.75
CA LEU A 42 -0.60 -7.69 1.97
C LEU A 42 -0.85 -6.34 2.65
N ALA A 43 0.17 -5.48 2.76
CA ALA A 43 0.02 -4.13 3.30
C ALA A 43 -0.97 -3.29 2.46
N LEU A 44 -0.93 -3.40 1.14
CA LEU A 44 -1.87 -2.75 0.23
C LEU A 44 -3.31 -3.25 0.41
N LEU A 45 -3.51 -4.55 0.65
CA LEU A 45 -4.85 -5.09 0.96
C LEU A 45 -5.39 -4.57 2.29
N ASP A 46 -4.53 -4.40 3.30
CA ASP A 46 -4.94 -3.78 4.57
C ASP A 46 -5.40 -2.33 4.35
N ILE A 47 -4.69 -1.56 3.52
CA ILE A 47 -5.05 -0.18 3.16
C ILE A 47 -6.37 -0.14 2.39
N ALA A 48 -6.57 -1.04 1.43
CA ALA A 48 -7.83 -1.12 0.67
C ALA A 48 -9.05 -1.40 1.57
N ASN A 49 -8.84 -2.06 2.70
CA ASN A 49 -9.88 -2.35 3.69
C ASN A 49 -10.14 -1.20 4.69
N ASP A 50 -9.29 -0.17 4.74
CA ASP A 50 -9.45 0.97 5.66
C ASP A 50 -10.58 1.91 5.19
N ARG A 51 -11.78 1.75 5.75
CA ARG A 51 -12.99 2.51 5.39
C ARG A 51 -12.94 4.00 5.72
N GLU A 52 -11.93 4.45 6.46
CA GLU A 52 -11.77 5.86 6.81
C GLU A 52 -10.92 6.64 5.78
N LEU A 53 -10.32 5.93 4.82
CA LEU A 53 -9.67 6.54 3.65
C LEU A 53 -10.69 6.87 2.55
N PHE A 54 -10.32 7.79 1.67
CA PHE A 54 -11.15 8.10 0.51
C PHE A 54 -11.26 6.88 -0.42
N TYR A 55 -12.40 6.76 -1.11
CA TYR A 55 -12.65 5.58 -1.94
C TYR A 55 -11.57 5.38 -3.02
N TRP A 56 -11.04 6.46 -3.61
CA TRP A 56 -10.01 6.38 -4.65
C TRP A 56 -8.66 5.90 -4.13
N GLU A 57 -8.32 6.19 -2.87
CA GLU A 57 -7.10 5.67 -2.22
C GLU A 57 -7.20 4.17 -2.02
N ARG A 58 -8.37 3.68 -1.59
CA ARG A 58 -8.65 2.25 -1.40
C ARG A 58 -8.61 1.50 -2.73
N GLU A 59 -9.18 2.07 -3.78
CA GLU A 59 -9.12 1.52 -5.15
C GLU A 59 -7.69 1.51 -5.68
N LEU A 60 -6.91 2.56 -5.46
CA LEU A 60 -5.49 2.61 -5.84
C LEU A 60 -4.70 1.48 -5.14
N ALA A 61 -4.89 1.31 -3.83
CA ALA A 61 -4.22 0.27 -3.07
C ALA A 61 -4.61 -1.13 -3.57
N LEU A 62 -5.90 -1.37 -3.84
CA LEU A 62 -6.39 -2.63 -4.40
C LEU A 62 -5.80 -2.91 -5.79
N SER A 63 -5.71 -1.88 -6.65
CA SER A 63 -5.09 -2.01 -7.97
C SER A 63 -3.63 -2.44 -7.85
N LYS A 64 -2.86 -1.78 -6.99
CA LYS A 64 -1.44 -2.13 -6.77
C LYS A 64 -1.27 -3.52 -6.18
N ALA A 65 -2.12 -3.93 -5.24
CA ALA A 65 -2.08 -5.30 -4.72
C ALA A 65 -2.34 -6.34 -5.83
N ARG A 66 -3.32 -6.09 -6.71
CA ARG A 66 -3.64 -6.98 -7.83
C ARG A 66 -2.51 -7.08 -8.85
N GLU A 67 -1.84 -5.98 -9.16
CA GLU A 67 -0.66 -5.96 -10.04
C GLU A 67 0.42 -6.92 -9.51
N ILE A 68 0.80 -6.78 -8.24
CA ILE A 68 1.83 -7.64 -7.61
C ILE A 68 1.39 -9.11 -7.60
N LEU A 69 0.18 -9.41 -7.11
CA LEU A 69 -0.31 -10.78 -7.01
C LEU A 69 -0.52 -11.45 -8.36
N SER A 70 -0.74 -10.68 -9.43
CA SER A 70 -0.81 -11.21 -10.80
C SER A 70 0.56 -11.52 -11.38
N ALA A 71 1.58 -10.72 -11.02
CA ALA A 71 2.96 -10.94 -11.44
C ALA A 71 3.60 -12.15 -10.74
N GLU A 72 3.20 -12.46 -9.49
CA GLU A 72 3.65 -13.65 -8.76
C GLU A 72 3.12 -14.99 -9.31
N LYS A 73 2.12 -14.98 -10.21
CA LYS A 73 1.51 -16.20 -10.75
C LYS A 73 2.27 -16.80 -11.95
N ILE A 74 3.42 -16.26 -12.32
CA ILE A 74 4.25 -16.70 -13.45
C ILE A 74 5.50 -17.42 -12.92
#